data_AF-A0AAJ2U637-F1
#
_entry.id   AF-A0AAJ2U637-F1
#
_cell.length_a   1.000
_cell.length_b   1.000
_cell.length_c   1.000
_cell.angle_alpha   90.00
_cell.angle_beta   90.00
_cell.angle_gamma   90.00
#
_symmetry.space_group_name_H-M   'P 1'
#
loop_
_entity.id
_entity.type
_entity.pdbx_description
1 polymer ?
#
loop_
_entity_poly.entity_id
_entity_poly.type
_entity_poly.pdbx_seq_one_letter_code
_entity_poly.pdbx_strand_id
1 'polypeptide(L)'
;MSSKVGITRPLYSSAMGKAVLAEFNETEYANYLESTPLVPHTEHTITNSLKLDAELQKIRSTGIAFDDEEMEKDIYCIGASLK
;
A
#
# COMPACT_ATOMS: atom_id res chain seq x y z
N MET A 1 -5.99 16.46 0.13
CA MET A 1 -5.06 16.85 -0.96
C MET A 1 -5.70 16.54 -2.30
N SER A 2 -5.45 17.32 -3.37
CA SER A 2 -6.03 17.03 -4.70
C SER A 2 -5.17 16.01 -5.44
N SER A 3 -5.75 14.87 -5.85
CA SER A 3 -5.10 13.91 -6.74
C SER A 3 -4.94 14.53 -8.14
N LYS A 4 -3.72 14.47 -8.67
CA LYS A 4 -3.38 14.97 -10.01
C LYS A 4 -2.40 14.01 -10.67
N VAL A 5 -2.47 13.93 -12.00
CA VAL A 5 -1.51 13.15 -12.80
C VAL A 5 -0.08 13.64 -12.50
N GLY A 6 0.83 12.69 -12.33
CA GLY A 6 2.25 12.95 -12.04
C GLY A 6 2.60 13.07 -10.55
N ILE A 7 1.64 12.95 -9.63
CA ILE A 7 1.93 12.88 -8.20
C ILE A 7 2.35 11.45 -7.83
N THR A 8 3.48 11.33 -7.12
CA THR A 8 3.98 10.07 -6.58
C THR A 8 3.53 9.89 -5.13
N ARG A 9 3.11 8.67 -4.79
CA ARG A 9 2.82 8.24 -3.41
C ARG A 9 3.54 6.92 -3.15
N PRO A 10 3.90 6.62 -1.89
CA PRO A 10 4.44 5.31 -1.56
C PRO A 10 3.37 4.23 -1.77
N LEU A 11 3.83 3.03 -2.13
CA LEU A 11 2.94 1.91 -2.42
C LEU A 11 2.20 1.43 -1.17
N TYR A 12 2.88 1.33 -0.02
CA TYR A 12 2.34 0.69 1.18
C TYR A 12 1.10 1.36 1.80
N SER A 13 0.85 2.64 1.53
CA SER A 13 -0.23 3.41 2.18
C SER A 13 -1.34 3.84 1.23
N SER A 14 -1.43 3.29 0.02
CA SER A 14 -2.54 3.57 -0.90
C SER A 14 -3.13 2.27 -1.45
N ALA A 15 -4.43 2.26 -1.74
CA ALA A 15 -5.10 1.04 -2.21
C ALA A 15 -4.47 0.49 -3.51
N MET A 16 -4.28 1.37 -4.52
CA MET A 16 -3.62 0.98 -5.77
C MET A 16 -2.17 0.55 -5.53
N GLY A 17 -1.45 1.25 -4.65
CA GLY A 17 -0.07 0.94 -4.33
C GLY A 17 0.07 -0.43 -3.68
N LYS A 18 -0.76 -0.75 -2.69
CA LYS A 18 -0.79 -2.07 -2.05
C LYS A 18 -1.23 -3.17 -3.02
N ALA A 19 -2.14 -2.88 -3.95
CA ALA A 19 -2.50 -3.83 -5.00
C ALA A 19 -1.30 -4.18 -5.90
N VAL A 20 -0.48 -3.19 -6.27
CA VAL A 20 0.78 -3.43 -7.02
C VAL A 20 1.81 -4.15 -6.16
N LEU A 21 2.00 -3.72 -4.91
CA LEU A 21 2.96 -4.30 -3.98
C LEU A 21 2.65 -5.77 -3.66
N ALA A 22 1.37 -6.16 -3.71
CA ALA A 22 0.95 -7.55 -3.53
C ALA A 22 1.40 -8.46 -4.67
N GLU A 23 1.70 -7.94 -5.87
CA GLU A 23 2.22 -8.74 -6.99
C GLU A 23 3.74 -8.94 -6.93
N PHE A 24 4.44 -8.24 -6.03
CA PHE A 24 5.90 -8.36 -5.92
C PHE A 24 6.29 -9.76 -5.42
N ASN A 25 7.39 -10.27 -5.98
CA ASN A 25 8.09 -11.43 -5.43
C ASN A 25 8.88 -11.06 -4.16
N GLU A 26 9.42 -12.06 -3.48
CA GLU A 26 10.15 -11.87 -2.20
C GLU A 26 11.33 -10.89 -2.31
N THR A 27 12.10 -10.98 -3.40
CA THR A 27 13.26 -10.11 -3.63
C THR A 27 12.82 -8.67 -3.90
N GLU A 28 11.80 -8.47 -4.72
CA GLU A 28 11.25 -7.14 -5.00
C GLU A 28 10.67 -6.49 -3.74
N TYR A 29 9.95 -7.26 -2.93
CA TYR A 29 9.39 -6.79 -1.66
C TYR A 29 10.49 -6.44 -0.64
N ALA A 30 11.53 -7.28 -0.52
CA ALA A 30 12.67 -6.99 0.34
C ALA A 30 13.39 -5.69 -0.07
N ASN A 31 13.67 -5.52 -1.37
CA ASN A 31 14.28 -4.30 -1.90
C ASN A 31 13.38 -3.06 -1.67
N TYR A 32 12.07 -3.23 -1.79
CA TYR A 32 11.11 -2.16 -1.49
C TYR A 32 11.20 -1.72 -0.03
N LEU A 33 11.19 -2.66 0.91
CA LEU A 33 11.30 -2.36 2.35
C LEU A 33 12.65 -1.77 2.74
N GLU A 34 13.73 -2.16 2.08
CA GLU A 34 15.07 -1.59 2.31
C GLU A 34 15.14 -0.12 1.87
N SER A 35 14.52 0.20 0.73
CA SER A 35 14.57 1.55 0.14
C SER A 35 13.43 2.48 0.57
N THR A 36 12.36 1.94 1.17
CA THR A 36 11.14 2.69 1.50
C THR A 36 10.82 2.63 2.99
N PRO A 37 11.12 3.69 3.75
CA PRO A 37 10.65 3.83 5.13
C PRO A 37 9.12 3.88 5.18
N LEU A 38 8.52 3.12 6.10
CA LEU A 38 7.08 3.14 6.36
C LEU A 38 6.73 4.31 7.28
N VAL A 39 6.58 5.50 6.70
CA VAL A 39 6.30 6.75 7.43
C VAL A 39 4.82 6.83 7.83
N PRO A 40 4.47 7.12 9.09
CA PRO A 40 3.07 7.31 9.46
C PRO A 40 2.52 8.59 8.80
N HIS A 41 1.54 8.44 7.91
CA HIS A 41 0.81 9.56 7.30
C HIS A 41 -0.43 9.94 8.13
N THR A 42 -1.04 8.94 8.80
CA THR A 42 -2.18 9.04 9.70
C THR A 42 -2.02 8.04 10.86
N GLU A 43 -2.94 8.02 11.82
CA GLU A 43 -3.00 6.97 12.84
C GLU A 43 -3.30 5.56 12.30
N HIS A 44 -3.81 5.44 11.08
CA HIS A 44 -4.18 4.17 10.44
C HIS A 44 -3.08 3.58 9.56
N THR A 45 -2.08 4.38 9.17
CA THR A 45 -1.00 3.94 8.30
C THR A 45 -0.27 2.70 8.85
N ILE A 46 -0.14 1.66 8.02
CA ILE A 46 0.64 0.47 8.38
C ILE A 46 2.14 0.80 8.39
N THR A 47 2.74 0.87 9.57
CA THR A 47 4.17 1.19 9.77
C THR A 47 5.03 0.00 10.20
N ASN A 48 4.44 -1.19 10.27
CA ASN A 48 5.14 -2.41 10.66
C ASN A 48 5.17 -3.38 9.47
N SER A 49 6.36 -3.84 9.09
CA SER A 49 6.56 -4.69 7.92
C SER A 49 5.85 -6.05 8.01
N LEU A 50 5.73 -6.63 9.21
CA LEU A 50 4.99 -7.89 9.41
C LEU A 50 3.48 -7.68 9.23
N LYS A 51 2.95 -6.54 9.69
CA LYS A 51 1.55 -6.18 9.44
C LYS A 51 1.29 -5.90 7.96
N LEU A 52 2.22 -5.22 7.30
CA LEU A 52 2.13 -4.96 5.86
C LEU A 52 2.13 -6.27 5.08
N ASP A 53 3.03 -7.20 5.40
CA ASP A 53 3.06 -8.52 4.75
C ASP A 53 1.73 -9.27 4.93
N ALA A 54 1.19 -9.30 6.15
CA ALA A 54 -0.12 -9.93 6.41
C ALA A 54 -1.26 -9.30 5.60
N GLU A 55 -1.27 -7.96 5.46
CA GLU A 55 -2.24 -7.26 4.61
C GLU A 55 -2.05 -7.61 3.13
N LEU A 56 -0.82 -7.66 2.63
CA LEU A 56 -0.52 -8.04 1.25
C LEU A 56 -0.93 -9.49 0.95
N GLN A 57 -0.79 -10.42 1.90
CA GLN A 57 -1.30 -11.79 1.75
C GLN A 57 -2.82 -11.82 1.58
N LYS A 58 -3.54 -11.01 2.36
CA LYS A 58 -4.99 -10.87 2.21
C LYS A 58 -5.35 -10.32 0.83
N ILE A 59 -4.62 -9.31 0.35
CA ILE A 59 -4.79 -8.73 -0.99
C ILE A 59 -4.53 -9.78 -2.07
N ARG A 60 -3.44 -10.56 -1.98
CA ARG A 60 -3.15 -11.65 -2.92
C ARG A 60 -4.29 -12.68 -3.00
N SER A 61 -4.89 -13.01 -1.86
CA SER A 61 -6.00 -13.99 -1.81
C SER A 61 -7.33 -13.45 -2.35
N THR A 62 -7.57 -12.14 -2.25
CA THR A 62 -8.86 -11.51 -2.62
C THR A 62 -8.83 -10.77 -3.95
N GLY A 63 -7.66 -10.35 -4.41
CA GLY A 63 -7.47 -9.45 -5.54
C GLY A 63 -7.84 -7.99 -5.24
N ILE A 64 -8.19 -7.66 -3.99
CA ILE A 64 -8.71 -6.34 -3.61
C ILE A 64 -7.85 -5.75 -2.50
N ALA A 65 -7.39 -4.52 -2.72
CA ALA A 65 -6.69 -3.70 -1.75
C ALA A 65 -7.57 -2.54 -1.28
N PHE A 66 -7.40 -2.17 -0.01
CA PHE A 66 -8.07 -1.03 0.60
C PHE A 66 -7.04 -0.03 1.09
N ASP A 67 -7.38 1.24 1.13
CA ASP A 67 -6.70 2.26 1.93
C ASP A 67 -7.78 2.82 2.84
N ASP A 68 -7.66 2.48 4.12
CA ASP A 68 -8.61 2.77 5.19
C ASP A 68 -8.04 3.93 6.01
N GLU A 69 -8.15 5.13 5.45
CA GLU A 69 -7.58 6.36 6.00
C GLU A 69 -6.06 6.29 6.22
N GLU A 70 -5.32 5.46 5.48
CA GLU A 70 -3.89 5.24 5.69
C GLU A 70 -3.06 6.40 5.15
N MET A 71 -3.48 7.00 4.03
CA MET A 71 -2.76 8.11 3.43
C MET A 71 -3.26 9.47 3.89
N GLU A 72 -4.59 9.61 4.01
CA GLU A 72 -5.27 10.85 4.38
C GLU A 72 -6.49 10.49 5.23
N LYS A 73 -6.65 11.20 6.35
CA LYS A 73 -7.81 11.04 7.22
C LYS A 73 -9.11 11.32 6.47
N ASP A 74 -10.16 10.57 6.81
CA ASP A 74 -11.49 10.62 6.21
C ASP A 74 -11.54 10.23 4.72
N ILE A 75 -10.47 9.62 4.19
CA ILE A 75 -10.41 9.13 2.80
C ILE A 75 -10.29 7.61 2.78
N TYR A 76 -11.20 6.98 2.03
CA TYR A 76 -11.24 5.55 1.81
C TYR A 76 -11.09 5.23 0.33
N CYS A 77 -10.18 4.32 0.00
CA CYS A 77 -9.99 3.87 -1.38
C CYS A 77 -10.09 2.35 -1.49
N ILE A 78 -10.50 1.88 -2.67
CA ILE A 78 -10.44 0.48 -3.09
C ILE A 78 -9.62 0.39 -4.38
N GLY A 79 -8.81 -0.66 -4.51
CA GLY A 79 -7.92 -0.87 -5.65
C GLY A 79 -7.75 -2.33 -6.00
N ALA A 80 -7.41 -2.59 -7.25
CA ALA A 80 -7.04 -3.91 -7.77
C ALA A 80 -5.91 -3.75 -8.78
N SER A 81 -5.03 -4.75 -8.88
CA SER A 81 -4.01 -4.81 -9.93
C SER A 81 -4.67 -5.24 -11.25
N LEU A 82 -4.22 -4.66 -12.36
CA LEU A 82 -4.60 -5.12 -13.70
C LEU A 82 -3.48 -6.01 -14.23
N LYS A 83 -3.86 -7.12 -14.89
CA LYS A 83 -2.96 -8.11 -15.49
C LYS A 83 -2.99 -8.05 -17.00
#